data_AF-A0A4Y7K4T7-F1
#
_entry.id   AF-A0A4Y7K4T7-F1
#
_cell.length_a   1.000
_cell.length_b   1.000
_cell.length_c   1.000
_cell.angle_alpha   90.00
_cell.angle_beta   90.00
_cell.angle_gamma   90.00
#
_symmetry.space_group_name_H-M   'P 1'
#
loop_
_entity.id
_entity.type
_entity.pdbx_description
1 polymer ?
#
loop_
_entity_poly.entity_id
_entity_poly.type
_entity_poly.pdbx_seq_one_letter_code
_entity_poly.pdbx_strand_id
1 'polypeptide(L)'
;MLSKFLSCFLLVSVLITFSSVKSDEGFDCKSPAKCISLAGYVSPNATTYSSIASLFGITNLNFLLGANSLPIGTSPSKSVAAKETVKIPFPCSCNNGNGISDKTPIYKVKAGDDLDHIARDIYSLLITYQEIAEANGITNPDKIDAGQNLTIPLPCSCDPVDGNPVVHYAHKVASKETLDMIGKQFGVPEKTLLDLNDLDNAKDLKAESVLDVPLTVCGSMANKTSWEYLSLGSNGTSIGSMVNKCPGGSPQASPSGPSSSGSSPSGPSPSGSPLKSQGLVCRSTAISKCKSVAGYVAPNATTLANITTLFGVTDFNSLLGANNLPIDTPQSKSVAANETIKIPFTCSCNNGTGISDRSPVYTVKAGDGLDHIARNIFSLLVTYQEIAAVNNISDANSIVPGQSLRIPLPCSCDDVDEIQVVHYVHVVPPKGTLEMIVDEFGATEESLLKLNNLTDAKELKAESVLDVPLRACTSMVSNASSDYPLLLSDGTYTYTANNCIKCTCDLNSQNWNLFPKPDAWTLYCEPSSPADVKVQNWQQCPSSQCTNVYVSKYLYDRSKCIRLYRSVVITTIAMGTIWIVKDEFAALEFLAAHDEPWLTAL
;
A
#
# COMPACT_ATOMS: atom_id res chain seq x y z
N MET A 1 -73.85 21.82 -54.97
CA MET A 1 -74.57 21.62 -53.69
C MET A 1 -73.81 20.55 -52.92
N LEU A 2 -73.09 20.95 -51.88
CA LEU A 2 -73.53 21.00 -50.48
C LEU A 2 -73.47 19.63 -49.79
N SER A 3 -72.48 19.50 -48.89
CA SER A 3 -72.60 19.05 -47.49
C SER A 3 -73.51 17.86 -47.17
N LYS A 4 -72.95 16.87 -46.44
CA LYS A 4 -73.25 16.68 -45.01
C LYS A 4 -72.29 15.69 -44.32
N PHE A 5 -71.64 16.19 -43.25
CA PHE A 5 -71.06 15.55 -42.05
C PHE A 5 -70.24 14.24 -42.20
N LEU A 6 -68.92 14.19 -41.91
CA LEU A 6 -68.15 14.64 -40.72
C LEU A 6 -68.32 13.72 -39.50
N SER A 7 -67.40 12.77 -39.34
CA SER A 7 -67.02 12.21 -38.03
C SER A 7 -65.57 11.69 -38.07
N CYS A 8 -64.75 12.18 -37.13
CA CYS A 8 -63.45 11.67 -36.67
C CYS A 8 -62.56 10.85 -37.64
N PHE A 9 -61.84 11.54 -38.52
CA PHE A 9 -60.43 11.19 -38.80
C PHE A 9 -59.54 12.23 -38.13
N LEU A 10 -59.20 11.98 -36.86
CA LEU A 10 -58.19 12.77 -36.15
C LEU A 10 -56.83 12.27 -36.64
N LEU A 11 -56.32 12.96 -37.67
CA LEU A 11 -54.90 12.90 -38.06
C LEU A 11 -54.07 13.38 -36.87
N VAL A 12 -53.72 12.44 -35.99
CA VAL A 12 -52.60 12.64 -35.07
C VAL A 12 -51.36 12.58 -35.93
N SER A 13 -50.99 13.74 -36.47
CA SER A 13 -49.67 14.01 -37.00
C SER A 13 -48.70 13.90 -35.83
N VAL A 14 -48.31 12.67 -35.49
CA VAL A 14 -47.17 12.42 -34.62
C VAL A 14 -45.97 12.89 -35.42
N LEU A 15 -45.64 14.16 -35.22
CA LEU A 15 -44.27 14.63 -35.32
C LEU A 15 -43.50 13.78 -34.32
N ILE A 16 -42.99 12.64 -34.81
CA ILE A 16 -41.88 11.96 -34.17
C ILE A 16 -40.72 12.94 -34.33
N THR A 17 -40.62 13.85 -33.35
CA THR A 17 -39.35 14.42 -33.01
C THR A 17 -38.47 13.22 -32.70
N PHE A 18 -37.62 12.86 -33.65
CA PHE A 18 -36.39 12.17 -33.35
C PHE A 18 -35.62 13.13 -32.44
N SER A 19 -35.93 13.07 -31.13
CA SER A 19 -34.94 13.38 -30.12
C SER A 19 -33.72 12.59 -30.53
N SER A 20 -32.60 13.26 -30.79
CA SER A 20 -31.33 12.53 -30.93
C SER A 20 -31.23 11.65 -29.70
N VAL A 21 -31.30 10.34 -29.90
CA VAL A 21 -30.79 9.41 -28.91
C VAL A 21 -29.32 9.77 -28.85
N LYS A 22 -28.93 10.43 -27.75
CA LYS A 22 -27.54 10.68 -27.45
C LYS A 22 -26.93 9.29 -27.39
N SER A 23 -26.05 8.97 -28.33
CA SER A 23 -25.07 7.93 -28.10
C SER A 23 -24.23 8.46 -26.96
N ASP A 24 -24.45 7.92 -25.77
CA ASP A 24 -23.67 8.32 -24.60
C ASP A 24 -22.29 7.69 -24.76
N GLU A 25 -21.40 8.44 -25.43
CA GLU A 25 -20.00 8.08 -25.66
C GLU A 25 -19.30 7.92 -24.31
N GLY A 26 -18.92 6.71 -23.92
CA GLY A 26 -18.19 6.49 -22.68
C GLY A 26 -19.00 6.76 -21.40
N PHE A 27 -18.34 7.24 -20.34
CA PHE A 27 -19.03 7.58 -19.07
C PHE A 27 -19.25 9.08 -18.92
N ASP A 28 -20.28 9.45 -18.16
CA ASP A 28 -20.62 10.84 -17.88
C ASP A 28 -19.51 11.54 -17.08
N CYS A 29 -19.20 12.79 -17.47
CA CYS A 29 -18.08 13.54 -16.93
C CYS A 29 -18.33 15.07 -17.00
N LYS A 30 -18.53 15.69 -15.84
CA LYS A 30 -19.06 17.06 -15.69
C LYS A 30 -18.04 18.15 -15.95
N SER A 31 -16.74 17.86 -15.83
CA SER A 31 -15.67 18.84 -16.00
C SER A 31 -14.63 18.40 -17.05
N PRO A 32 -14.17 19.30 -17.94
CA PRO A 32 -13.05 19.01 -18.83
C PRO A 32 -11.79 18.68 -18.05
N ALA A 33 -11.33 17.43 -18.16
CA ALA A 33 -10.25 16.88 -17.35
C ALA A 33 -9.51 15.78 -18.12
N LYS A 34 -8.29 15.46 -17.68
CA LYS A 34 -7.56 14.28 -18.12
C LYS A 34 -7.15 13.44 -16.92
N CYS A 35 -7.36 12.14 -17.00
CA CYS A 35 -7.07 11.24 -15.90
C CYS A 35 -6.55 9.86 -16.33
N ILE A 36 -6.27 8.99 -15.36
CA ILE A 36 -6.09 7.56 -15.57
C ILE A 36 -7.33 6.83 -15.07
N SER A 37 -7.85 5.95 -15.92
CA SER A 37 -8.98 5.08 -15.61
C SER A 37 -8.59 3.63 -15.88
N LEU A 38 -9.43 2.68 -15.44
CA LEU A 38 -9.20 1.25 -15.61
C LEU A 38 -10.32 0.61 -16.44
N ALA A 39 -10.01 -0.44 -17.21
CA ALA A 39 -11.02 -1.29 -17.87
C ALA A 39 -10.82 -2.76 -17.52
N GLY A 40 -11.92 -3.50 -17.32
CA GLY A 40 -11.94 -4.92 -17.01
C GLY A 40 -11.90 -5.79 -18.25
N TYR A 41 -10.73 -5.90 -18.90
CA TYR A 41 -10.60 -6.70 -20.11
C TYR A 41 -10.63 -8.20 -19.81
N VAL A 42 -11.76 -8.85 -20.12
CA VAL A 42 -11.90 -10.30 -20.07
C VAL A 42 -11.20 -10.90 -21.29
N SER A 43 -10.08 -11.58 -21.11
CA SER A 43 -9.29 -12.11 -22.23
C SER A 43 -10.06 -13.21 -22.98
N PRO A 44 -10.37 -13.09 -24.29
CA PRO A 44 -11.17 -14.09 -25.02
C PRO A 44 -10.47 -15.46 -25.08
N ASN A 45 -9.15 -15.45 -25.22
CA ASN A 45 -8.29 -16.62 -25.41
C ASN A 45 -7.09 -16.57 -24.46
N ALA A 46 -6.43 -17.72 -24.27
CA ALA A 46 -5.17 -17.75 -23.53
C ALA A 46 -4.09 -16.94 -24.27
N THR A 47 -3.40 -16.07 -23.54
CA THR A 47 -2.48 -15.06 -24.10
C THR A 47 -1.38 -14.70 -23.09
N THR A 48 -0.68 -13.58 -23.29
CA THR A 48 0.31 -13.08 -22.32
C THR A 48 0.11 -11.60 -21.99
N TYR A 49 0.63 -11.16 -20.86
CA TYR A 49 0.64 -9.74 -20.48
C TYR A 49 1.29 -8.84 -21.55
N SER A 50 2.34 -9.30 -22.26
CA SER A 50 2.95 -8.54 -23.37
C SER A 50 2.01 -8.37 -24.57
N SER A 51 1.19 -9.37 -24.87
CA SER A 51 0.22 -9.32 -25.97
C SER A 51 -0.96 -8.41 -25.63
N ILE A 52 -1.43 -8.42 -24.38
CA ILE A 52 -2.45 -7.49 -23.89
C ILE A 52 -1.92 -6.06 -23.87
N ALA A 53 -0.70 -5.84 -23.37
CA ALA A 53 -0.05 -4.52 -23.41
C ALA A 53 0.04 -3.98 -24.86
N SER A 54 0.39 -4.85 -25.81
CA SER A 54 0.44 -4.49 -27.24
C SER A 54 -0.94 -4.15 -27.82
N LEU A 55 -1.99 -4.89 -27.44
CA LEU A 55 -3.37 -4.62 -27.86
C LEU A 55 -3.88 -3.27 -27.36
N PHE A 56 -3.57 -2.91 -26.11
CA PHE A 56 -4.02 -1.66 -25.49
C PHE A 56 -3.06 -0.47 -25.67
N GLY A 57 -1.97 -0.63 -26.43
CA GLY A 57 -0.97 0.43 -26.66
C GLY A 57 -0.11 0.77 -25.44
N ILE A 58 -0.05 -0.09 -24.43
CA ILE A 58 0.70 0.11 -23.19
C ILE A 58 2.18 -0.16 -23.45
N THR A 59 2.96 0.91 -23.59
CA THR A 59 4.41 0.84 -23.88
C THR A 59 5.26 0.45 -22.67
N ASN A 60 4.84 0.82 -21.46
CA ASN A 60 5.49 0.41 -20.21
C ASN A 60 4.65 -0.66 -19.51
N LEU A 61 5.09 -1.91 -19.65
CA LEU A 61 4.44 -3.10 -19.10
C LEU A 61 4.21 -3.02 -17.58
N ASN A 62 5.05 -2.28 -16.84
CA ASN A 62 4.93 -2.14 -15.39
C ASN A 62 3.58 -1.50 -14.96
N PHE A 63 2.99 -0.64 -15.81
CA PHE A 63 1.65 -0.11 -15.53
C PHE A 63 0.60 -1.23 -15.59
N LEU A 64 0.67 -2.12 -16.59
CA LEU A 64 -0.27 -3.23 -16.74
C LEU A 64 -0.08 -4.31 -15.66
N LEU A 65 1.16 -4.74 -15.43
CA LEU A 65 1.47 -5.67 -14.32
C LEU A 65 0.97 -5.09 -13.00
N GLY A 66 1.26 -3.80 -12.79
CA GLY A 66 0.80 -3.08 -11.63
C GLY A 66 -0.73 -3.04 -11.50
N ALA A 67 -1.46 -2.68 -12.54
CA ALA A 67 -2.93 -2.66 -12.51
C ALA A 67 -3.55 -4.01 -12.08
N ASN A 68 -2.79 -5.11 -12.21
CA ASN A 68 -3.18 -6.47 -11.85
C ASN A 68 -2.45 -7.02 -10.60
N SER A 69 -1.84 -6.14 -9.81
CA SER A 69 -1.10 -6.48 -8.59
C SER A 69 0.04 -7.51 -8.80
N LEU A 70 0.63 -7.53 -9.99
CA LEU A 70 1.76 -8.41 -10.30
C LEU A 70 3.11 -7.72 -10.02
N PRO A 71 4.12 -8.45 -9.50
CA PRO A 71 5.47 -7.91 -9.32
C PRO A 71 6.06 -7.36 -10.62
N ILE A 72 6.81 -6.25 -10.55
CA ILE A 72 7.49 -5.67 -11.74
C ILE A 72 8.46 -6.64 -12.42
N GLY A 73 9.04 -7.59 -11.67
CA GLY A 73 9.87 -8.67 -12.23
C GLY A 73 9.10 -9.76 -12.99
N THR A 74 7.77 -9.67 -13.10
CA THR A 74 6.96 -10.65 -13.81
C THR A 74 7.30 -10.65 -15.30
N SER A 75 7.59 -11.84 -15.84
CA SER A 75 7.93 -11.98 -17.26
C SER A 75 6.83 -11.38 -18.16
N PRO A 76 7.19 -10.66 -19.24
CA PRO A 76 6.23 -10.25 -20.29
C PRO A 76 5.45 -11.42 -20.89
N SER A 77 6.03 -12.62 -20.88
CA SER A 77 5.40 -13.86 -21.33
C SER A 77 4.53 -14.56 -20.28
N LYS A 78 4.30 -13.96 -19.09
CA LYS A 78 3.36 -14.48 -18.09
C LYS A 78 2.01 -14.71 -18.75
N SER A 79 1.54 -15.95 -18.67
CA SER A 79 0.29 -16.39 -19.26
C SER A 79 -0.90 -15.75 -18.56
N VAL A 80 -1.86 -15.31 -19.36
CA VAL A 80 -3.23 -14.95 -18.97
C VAL A 80 -4.14 -16.02 -19.54
N ALA A 81 -4.99 -16.63 -18.71
CA ALA A 81 -5.90 -17.68 -19.13
C ALA A 81 -7.06 -17.10 -19.98
N ALA A 82 -7.71 -17.98 -20.76
CA ALA A 82 -8.96 -17.61 -21.41
C ALA A 82 -10.02 -17.30 -20.34
N LYS A 83 -10.75 -16.21 -20.53
CA LYS A 83 -11.75 -15.61 -19.62
C LYS A 83 -11.20 -15.03 -18.30
N GLU A 84 -9.89 -14.89 -18.18
CA GLU A 84 -9.27 -14.13 -17.08
C GLU A 84 -9.48 -12.63 -17.29
N THR A 85 -9.91 -11.91 -16.25
CA THR A 85 -10.10 -10.45 -16.30
C THR A 85 -8.81 -9.74 -15.94
N VAL A 86 -8.30 -8.93 -16.87
CA VAL A 86 -7.11 -8.10 -16.69
C VAL A 86 -7.52 -6.63 -16.62
N LYS A 87 -7.17 -5.96 -15.52
CA LYS A 87 -7.33 -4.51 -15.34
C LYS A 87 -6.36 -3.78 -16.25
N ILE A 88 -6.88 -2.99 -17.19
CA ILE A 88 -6.09 -2.22 -18.17
C ILE A 88 -6.06 -0.76 -17.73
N PRO A 89 -4.89 -0.17 -17.43
CA PRO A 89 -4.76 1.26 -17.21
C PRO A 89 -4.61 2.00 -18.54
N PHE A 90 -5.37 3.08 -18.71
CA PHE A 90 -5.29 3.95 -19.89
C PHE A 90 -5.57 5.41 -19.53
N PRO A 91 -5.03 6.37 -20.30
CA PRO A 91 -5.37 7.78 -20.12
C PRO A 91 -6.78 8.05 -20.62
N CYS A 92 -7.56 8.77 -19.82
CA CYS A 92 -8.91 9.24 -20.09
C CYS A 92 -8.90 10.76 -20.37
N SER A 93 -9.82 11.22 -21.21
CA SER A 93 -9.96 12.63 -21.59
C SER A 93 -11.44 13.03 -21.61
N CYS A 94 -11.93 13.58 -20.52
CA CYS A 94 -13.30 14.10 -20.41
C CYS A 94 -13.48 15.40 -21.19
N ASN A 95 -14.43 15.41 -22.13
CA ASN A 95 -14.79 16.57 -22.95
C ASN A 95 -16.30 16.53 -23.25
N ASN A 96 -16.93 17.71 -23.37
CA ASN A 96 -18.33 17.83 -23.83
C ASN A 96 -19.40 17.05 -23.01
N GLY A 97 -19.11 16.70 -21.75
CA GLY A 97 -20.02 15.96 -20.86
C GLY A 97 -19.70 14.47 -20.73
N ASN A 98 -18.77 13.96 -21.53
CA ASN A 98 -18.52 12.54 -21.72
C ASN A 98 -17.01 12.23 -21.64
N GLY A 99 -16.64 11.04 -21.16
CA GLY A 99 -15.26 10.62 -20.97
C GLY A 99 -14.91 9.35 -21.74
N ILE A 100 -13.92 9.48 -22.62
CA ILE A 100 -13.35 8.38 -23.40
C ILE A 100 -11.81 8.43 -23.35
N SER A 101 -11.17 7.32 -23.69
CA SER A 101 -9.72 7.21 -23.68
C SER A 101 -9.01 8.22 -24.62
N ASP A 102 -7.92 8.80 -24.13
CA ASP A 102 -7.15 9.87 -24.80
C ASP A 102 -6.29 9.30 -25.94
N LYS A 103 -6.93 9.01 -27.08
CA LYS A 103 -6.29 8.62 -28.37
C LYS A 103 -5.55 7.27 -28.34
N THR A 104 -5.71 6.48 -27.28
CA THR A 104 -5.15 5.13 -27.16
C THR A 104 -6.17 4.22 -26.44
N PRO A 105 -6.36 2.95 -26.83
CA PRO A 105 -5.65 2.22 -27.88
C PRO A 105 -5.92 2.73 -29.30
N ILE A 106 -4.99 2.38 -30.19
CA ILE A 106 -5.19 2.45 -31.64
C ILE A 106 -5.16 1.02 -32.17
N TYR A 107 -6.28 0.55 -32.69
CA TYR A 107 -6.36 -0.75 -33.36
C TYR A 107 -6.08 -0.60 -34.86
N LYS A 108 -5.26 -1.48 -35.43
CA LYS A 108 -5.01 -1.51 -36.87
C LYS A 108 -5.83 -2.63 -37.51
N VAL A 109 -6.82 -2.25 -38.32
CA VAL A 109 -7.77 -3.14 -39.01
C VAL A 109 -7.02 -4.20 -39.82
N LYS A 110 -7.40 -5.47 -39.66
CA LYS A 110 -6.88 -6.61 -40.41
C LYS A 110 -7.84 -6.99 -41.53
N ALA A 111 -7.35 -7.80 -42.46
CA ALA A 111 -8.19 -8.31 -43.55
C ALA A 111 -9.28 -9.25 -42.99
N GLY A 112 -10.54 -8.87 -43.16
CA GLY A 112 -11.70 -9.60 -42.66
C GLY A 112 -12.26 -9.11 -41.31
N ASP A 113 -11.68 -8.08 -40.69
CA ASP A 113 -12.27 -7.45 -39.52
C ASP A 113 -13.50 -6.60 -39.92
N ASP A 114 -14.50 -6.56 -39.03
CA ASP A 114 -15.58 -5.57 -39.00
C ASP A 114 -15.65 -4.91 -37.61
N LEU A 115 -16.44 -3.83 -37.47
CA LEU A 115 -16.48 -3.09 -36.21
C LEU A 115 -17.16 -3.83 -35.05
N ASP A 116 -18.11 -4.75 -35.29
CA ASP A 116 -18.70 -5.57 -34.22
C ASP A 116 -17.72 -6.65 -33.77
N HIS A 117 -16.99 -7.29 -34.68
CA HIS A 117 -15.91 -8.22 -34.33
C HIS A 117 -14.83 -7.54 -33.48
N ILE A 118 -14.37 -6.35 -33.88
CA ILE A 118 -13.38 -5.57 -33.11
C ILE A 118 -13.94 -5.25 -31.72
N ALA A 119 -15.19 -4.80 -31.62
CA ALA A 119 -15.80 -4.46 -30.35
C ALA A 119 -16.02 -5.67 -29.42
N ARG A 120 -16.64 -6.72 -29.96
CA ARG A 120 -17.13 -7.90 -29.24
C ARG A 120 -16.03 -8.90 -28.90
N ASP A 121 -15.19 -9.23 -29.89
CA ASP A 121 -14.27 -10.36 -29.79
C ASP A 121 -12.83 -9.94 -29.55
N ILE A 122 -12.46 -8.70 -29.90
CA ILE A 122 -11.09 -8.17 -29.68
C ILE A 122 -11.02 -7.32 -28.41
N TYR A 123 -11.97 -6.40 -28.20
CA TYR A 123 -12.07 -5.59 -26.98
C TYR A 123 -13.13 -6.12 -25.98
N SER A 124 -13.62 -7.34 -26.20
CA SER A 124 -14.45 -8.10 -25.25
C SER A 124 -15.75 -7.42 -24.80
N LEU A 125 -16.36 -6.56 -25.62
CA LEU A 125 -17.52 -5.70 -25.28
C LEU A 125 -17.23 -4.62 -24.22
N LEU A 126 -15.98 -4.15 -24.11
CA LEU A 126 -15.67 -2.91 -23.37
C LEU A 126 -16.14 -1.63 -24.08
N ILE A 127 -16.42 -1.74 -25.38
CA ILE A 127 -17.03 -0.71 -26.24
C ILE A 127 -17.96 -1.39 -27.25
N THR A 128 -18.75 -0.59 -27.94
CA THR A 128 -19.65 -0.99 -29.03
C THR A 128 -19.10 -0.60 -30.41
N TYR A 129 -19.64 -1.17 -31.48
CA TYR A 129 -19.24 -0.81 -32.84
C TYR A 129 -19.65 0.63 -33.20
N GLN A 130 -20.73 1.14 -32.59
CA GLN A 130 -21.22 2.51 -32.76
C GLN A 130 -20.22 3.51 -32.21
N GLU A 131 -19.74 3.31 -30.97
CA GLU A 131 -18.72 4.18 -30.36
C GLU A 131 -17.43 4.20 -31.17
N ILE A 132 -16.96 3.04 -31.69
CA ILE A 132 -15.80 3.02 -32.60
C ILE A 132 -16.12 3.81 -33.88
N ALA A 133 -17.29 3.64 -34.47
CA ALA A 133 -17.65 4.35 -35.69
C ALA A 133 -17.68 5.87 -35.48
N GLU A 134 -18.32 6.34 -34.41
CA GLU A 134 -18.49 7.76 -34.07
C GLU A 134 -17.15 8.41 -33.73
N ALA A 135 -16.35 7.81 -32.85
CA ALA A 135 -15.02 8.32 -32.47
C ALA A 135 -14.01 8.38 -33.64
N ASN A 136 -14.27 7.67 -34.73
CA ASN A 136 -13.45 7.68 -35.96
C ASN A 136 -14.13 8.37 -37.15
N GLY A 137 -15.31 8.98 -36.97
CA GLY A 137 -16.04 9.68 -38.05
C GLY A 137 -16.55 8.77 -39.18
N ILE A 138 -16.75 7.48 -38.91
CA ILE A 138 -17.15 6.46 -39.88
C ILE A 138 -18.68 6.52 -40.08
N THR A 139 -19.10 7.12 -41.19
CA THR A 139 -20.55 7.27 -41.52
C THR A 139 -21.25 5.95 -41.88
N ASN A 140 -20.48 4.93 -42.28
CA ASN A 140 -21.02 3.60 -42.56
C ASN A 140 -20.15 2.54 -41.84
N PRO A 141 -20.63 1.96 -40.72
CA PRO A 141 -19.89 0.95 -39.94
C PRO A 141 -19.39 -0.26 -40.73
N ASP A 142 -20.06 -0.64 -41.82
CA ASP A 142 -19.69 -1.77 -42.68
C ASP A 142 -18.48 -1.47 -43.61
N LYS A 143 -17.93 -0.25 -43.54
CA LYS A 143 -16.85 0.23 -44.42
C LYS A 143 -15.62 0.66 -43.64
N ILE A 144 -14.79 -0.33 -43.32
CA ILE A 144 -13.42 -0.15 -42.84
C ILE A 144 -12.43 -0.84 -43.77
N ASP A 145 -11.25 -0.24 -43.94
CA ASP A 145 -10.21 -0.76 -44.85
C ASP A 145 -9.10 -1.46 -44.08
N ALA A 146 -8.60 -2.59 -44.60
CA ALA A 146 -7.47 -3.29 -44.00
C ALA A 146 -6.22 -2.38 -43.95
N GLY A 147 -5.67 -2.20 -42.76
CA GLY A 147 -4.56 -1.29 -42.48
C GLY A 147 -4.98 0.09 -41.97
N GLN A 148 -6.28 0.43 -41.94
CA GLN A 148 -6.82 1.60 -41.27
C GLN A 148 -6.50 1.55 -39.76
N ASN A 149 -6.17 2.70 -39.19
CA ASN A 149 -6.00 2.86 -37.75
C ASN A 149 -7.31 3.41 -37.17
N LEU A 150 -7.87 2.72 -36.18
CA LEU A 150 -9.06 3.11 -35.43
C LEU A 150 -8.66 3.47 -34.00
N THR A 151 -9.03 4.66 -33.54
CA THR A 151 -9.02 4.98 -32.10
C THR A 151 -10.11 4.17 -31.42
N ILE A 152 -9.79 3.50 -30.32
CA ILE A 152 -10.73 2.69 -29.56
C ILE A 152 -11.14 3.49 -28.32
N PRO A 153 -12.38 4.03 -28.25
CA PRO A 153 -12.78 5.01 -27.24
C PRO A 153 -13.26 4.33 -25.95
N LEU A 154 -12.33 3.79 -25.16
CA LEU A 154 -12.71 3.06 -23.94
C LEU A 154 -13.44 3.99 -22.94
N PRO A 155 -14.58 3.56 -22.37
CA PRO A 155 -15.39 4.36 -21.46
C PRO A 155 -14.63 4.69 -20.18
N CYS A 156 -14.70 5.94 -19.73
CA CYS A 156 -14.01 6.40 -18.54
C CYS A 156 -14.58 7.70 -17.99
N SER A 157 -14.31 8.03 -16.72
CA SER A 157 -14.59 9.35 -16.18
C SER A 157 -13.44 9.81 -15.27
N CYS A 158 -13.42 11.11 -14.98
CA CYS A 158 -12.44 11.81 -14.15
C CYS A 158 -13.09 12.56 -12.97
N ASP A 159 -14.41 12.44 -12.81
CA ASP A 159 -15.16 13.17 -11.78
C ASP A 159 -14.94 12.57 -10.38
N PRO A 160 -15.03 13.37 -9.30
CA PRO A 160 -15.14 12.83 -7.96
C PRO A 160 -16.54 12.25 -7.72
N VAL A 161 -16.62 11.10 -7.04
CA VAL A 161 -17.90 10.46 -6.67
C VAL A 161 -18.14 10.63 -5.18
N ASP A 162 -19.35 11.06 -4.82
CA ASP A 162 -19.73 11.47 -3.45
C ASP A 162 -18.75 12.49 -2.81
N GLY A 163 -18.12 13.32 -3.65
CA GLY A 163 -17.11 14.32 -3.24
C GLY A 163 -15.71 13.75 -2.98
N ASN A 164 -15.50 12.44 -3.17
CA ASN A 164 -14.22 11.76 -3.00
C ASN A 164 -13.53 11.55 -4.36
N PRO A 165 -12.19 11.64 -4.42
CA PRO A 165 -11.45 11.22 -5.60
C PRO A 165 -11.53 9.69 -5.74
N VAL A 166 -11.71 9.22 -6.98
CA VAL A 166 -11.81 7.80 -7.33
C VAL A 166 -11.06 7.52 -8.63
N VAL A 167 -10.79 6.24 -8.91
CA VAL A 167 -10.43 5.75 -10.24
C VAL A 167 -11.66 5.05 -10.81
N HIS A 168 -12.20 5.60 -11.88
CA HIS A 168 -13.31 4.98 -12.61
C HIS A 168 -12.84 3.69 -13.28
N TYR A 169 -13.62 2.62 -13.09
CA TYR A 169 -13.36 1.30 -13.63
C TYR A 169 -14.53 0.84 -14.48
N ALA A 170 -14.26 0.70 -15.78
CA ALA A 170 -15.14 0.07 -16.72
C ALA A 170 -15.23 -1.44 -16.45
N HIS A 171 -16.15 -1.83 -15.56
CA HIS A 171 -16.43 -3.21 -15.20
C HIS A 171 -17.39 -3.82 -16.21
N LYS A 172 -16.96 -4.88 -16.90
CA LYS A 172 -17.87 -5.65 -17.76
C LYS A 172 -18.74 -6.57 -16.90
N VAL A 173 -20.04 -6.35 -16.91
CA VAL A 173 -21.02 -7.13 -16.15
C VAL A 173 -21.10 -8.56 -16.68
N ALA A 174 -20.80 -9.54 -15.84
CA ALA A 174 -20.87 -10.95 -16.21
C ALA A 174 -22.32 -11.47 -16.24
N SER A 175 -22.56 -12.56 -16.96
CA SER A 175 -23.87 -13.22 -16.99
C SER A 175 -24.33 -13.64 -15.57
N LYS A 176 -25.48 -13.11 -15.14
CA LYS A 176 -26.10 -13.27 -13.80
C LYS A 176 -25.40 -12.55 -12.65
N GLU A 177 -24.45 -11.67 -12.93
CA GLU A 177 -23.93 -10.73 -11.94
C GLU A 177 -24.99 -9.70 -11.54
N THR A 178 -24.89 -9.13 -10.33
CA THR A 178 -25.85 -8.16 -9.76
C THR A 178 -25.10 -7.02 -9.08
N LEU A 179 -25.73 -5.85 -8.96
CA LEU A 179 -25.11 -4.69 -8.30
C LEU A 179 -24.65 -4.98 -6.86
N ASP A 180 -25.41 -5.76 -6.07
CA ASP A 180 -24.99 -6.18 -4.72
C ASP A 180 -23.67 -6.99 -4.74
N MET A 181 -23.48 -7.87 -5.73
CA MET A 181 -22.23 -8.64 -5.87
C MET A 181 -21.07 -7.74 -6.29
N ILE A 182 -21.28 -6.84 -7.26
CA ILE A 182 -20.29 -5.86 -7.72
C ILE A 182 -19.89 -4.91 -6.59
N GLY A 183 -20.89 -4.33 -5.90
CA GLY A 183 -20.68 -3.42 -4.78
C GLY A 183 -19.90 -4.08 -3.64
N LYS A 184 -20.20 -5.33 -3.29
CA LYS A 184 -19.40 -6.10 -2.32
C LYS A 184 -17.98 -6.41 -2.79
N GLN A 185 -17.81 -6.75 -4.07
CA GLN A 185 -16.49 -7.03 -4.65
C GLN A 185 -15.57 -5.80 -4.65
N PHE A 186 -16.13 -4.61 -4.88
CA PHE A 186 -15.38 -3.36 -4.99
C PHE A 186 -15.52 -2.43 -3.77
N GLY A 187 -16.26 -2.82 -2.73
CA GLY A 187 -16.48 -1.98 -1.53
C GLY A 187 -17.34 -0.74 -1.77
N VAL A 188 -18.12 -0.71 -2.87
CA VAL A 188 -18.95 0.43 -3.27
C VAL A 188 -20.41 0.18 -2.83
N PRO A 189 -21.11 1.16 -2.22
CA PRO A 189 -22.53 1.03 -1.92
C PRO A 189 -23.37 0.84 -3.18
N GLU A 190 -24.37 -0.06 -3.15
CA GLU A 190 -25.28 -0.29 -4.28
C GLU A 190 -25.94 1.01 -4.76
N LYS A 191 -26.30 1.90 -3.84
CA LYS A 191 -26.85 3.22 -4.18
C LYS A 191 -25.89 4.08 -5.00
N THR A 192 -24.60 4.10 -4.66
CA THR A 192 -23.60 4.85 -5.44
C THR A 192 -23.45 4.26 -6.84
N LEU A 193 -23.57 2.94 -7.01
CA LEU A 193 -23.57 2.31 -8.35
C LEU A 193 -24.83 2.65 -9.17
N LEU A 194 -26.00 2.69 -8.54
CA LEU A 194 -27.26 3.11 -9.18
C LEU A 194 -27.18 4.58 -9.64
N ASP A 195 -26.81 5.47 -8.71
CA ASP A 195 -26.76 6.93 -8.92
C ASP A 195 -25.67 7.34 -9.93
N LEU A 196 -24.58 6.57 -10.06
CA LEU A 196 -23.49 6.85 -11.02
C LEU A 196 -23.78 6.33 -12.44
N ASN A 197 -24.63 5.32 -12.60
CA ASN A 197 -24.89 4.65 -13.87
C ASN A 197 -26.31 4.87 -14.40
N ASP A 198 -27.02 5.88 -13.88
CA ASP A 198 -28.41 6.23 -14.21
C ASP A 198 -29.37 5.02 -14.23
N LEU A 199 -29.23 4.13 -13.23
CA LEU A 199 -30.09 2.96 -13.07
C LEU A 199 -31.20 3.25 -12.05
N ASP A 200 -32.46 3.22 -12.49
CA ASP A 200 -33.63 3.39 -11.61
C ASP A 200 -33.68 2.31 -10.51
N ASN A 201 -33.29 1.07 -10.83
CA ASN A 201 -33.18 -0.02 -9.87
C ASN A 201 -32.19 -1.13 -10.30
N ALA A 202 -31.76 -1.96 -9.35
CA ALA A 202 -30.72 -2.97 -9.57
C ALA A 202 -31.05 -4.08 -10.59
N LYS A 203 -32.30 -4.19 -11.07
CA LYS A 203 -32.70 -5.12 -12.15
C LYS A 203 -32.49 -4.55 -13.55
N ASP A 204 -32.21 -3.25 -13.66
CA ASP A 204 -31.97 -2.58 -14.94
C ASP A 204 -30.52 -2.82 -15.43
N LEU A 205 -29.65 -3.33 -14.54
CA LEU A 205 -28.34 -3.86 -14.86
C LEU A 205 -28.44 -4.99 -15.90
N LYS A 206 -27.76 -4.82 -17.04
CA LYS A 206 -27.77 -5.80 -18.14
C LYS A 206 -26.50 -6.64 -18.09
N ALA A 207 -26.63 -7.94 -18.35
CA ALA A 207 -25.46 -8.77 -18.60
C ALA A 207 -24.72 -8.30 -19.86
N GLU A 208 -23.40 -8.41 -19.85
CA GLU A 208 -22.47 -7.97 -20.90
C GLU A 208 -22.45 -6.46 -21.18
N SER A 209 -23.15 -5.61 -20.40
CA SER A 209 -22.93 -4.16 -20.44
C SER A 209 -21.67 -3.78 -19.65
N VAL A 210 -21.18 -2.56 -19.89
CA VAL A 210 -20.13 -1.95 -19.08
C VAL A 210 -20.78 -1.09 -18.00
N LEU A 211 -20.30 -1.21 -16.76
CA LEU A 211 -20.72 -0.44 -15.59
C LEU A 211 -19.53 0.39 -15.12
N ASP A 212 -19.76 1.67 -14.82
CA ASP A 212 -18.80 2.50 -14.12
C ASP A 212 -18.79 2.15 -12.64
N VAL A 213 -17.64 1.67 -12.15
CA VAL A 213 -17.42 1.35 -10.74
C VAL A 213 -16.40 2.35 -10.18
N PRO A 214 -16.79 3.20 -9.21
CA PRO A 214 -15.94 4.24 -8.67
C PRO A 214 -15.02 3.63 -7.61
N LEU A 215 -13.79 3.30 -8.02
CA LEU A 215 -12.86 2.61 -7.13
C LEU A 215 -12.11 3.62 -6.26
N THR A 216 -12.16 3.46 -4.93
CA THR A 216 -11.60 4.40 -3.95
C THR A 216 -10.07 4.45 -4.03
N VAL A 217 -9.51 5.66 -4.11
CA VAL A 217 -8.05 5.90 -3.97
C VAL A 217 -7.67 6.31 -2.55
N CYS A 218 -6.48 5.92 -2.14
CA CYS A 218 -6.02 6.12 -0.76
C CYS A 218 -5.42 7.52 -0.53
N GLY A 219 -5.63 8.09 0.66
CA GLY A 219 -5.56 9.53 0.92
C GLY A 219 -4.27 10.30 0.59
N SER A 220 -3.13 9.63 0.36
CA SER A 220 -1.89 10.28 -0.11
C SER A 220 -1.96 10.75 -1.57
N MET A 221 -3.00 10.34 -2.31
CA MET A 221 -3.21 10.64 -3.73
C MET A 221 -4.33 11.65 -4.00
N ALA A 222 -5.16 11.97 -3.00
CA ALA A 222 -6.37 12.79 -3.16
C ALA A 222 -6.16 14.22 -3.71
N ASN A 223 -4.93 14.76 -3.58
CA ASN A 223 -4.58 16.12 -4.02
C ASN A 223 -3.66 16.16 -5.26
N LYS A 224 -3.43 15.03 -5.95
CA LYS A 224 -2.53 14.99 -7.11
C LYS A 224 -3.27 15.09 -8.42
N THR A 225 -2.68 15.79 -9.39
CA THR A 225 -3.18 15.79 -10.75
C THR A 225 -2.97 14.42 -11.37
N SER A 226 -3.89 14.00 -12.22
CA SER A 226 -3.97 12.59 -12.61
C SER A 226 -2.84 12.12 -13.55
N TRP A 227 -2.01 13.04 -14.04
CA TRP A 227 -0.75 12.73 -14.72
C TRP A 227 0.41 12.38 -13.76
N GLU A 228 0.35 12.82 -12.49
CA GLU A 228 1.33 12.45 -11.45
C GLU A 228 1.18 11.00 -10.98
N TYR A 229 0.09 10.31 -11.34
CA TYR A 229 -0.04 8.87 -11.15
C TYR A 229 0.91 8.06 -12.04
N LEU A 230 1.31 8.58 -13.20
CA LEU A 230 2.16 7.85 -14.15
C LEU A 230 3.66 7.87 -13.79
N SER A 231 4.15 8.91 -13.12
CA SER A 231 5.57 9.01 -12.74
C SER A 231 5.93 8.13 -11.52
N LEU A 232 4.94 7.65 -10.77
CA LEU A 232 5.12 6.80 -9.59
C LEU A 232 5.28 5.30 -9.93
N GLY A 233 5.04 4.88 -11.18
CA GLY A 233 5.11 3.48 -11.63
C GLY A 233 6.52 2.87 -11.78
N SER A 234 7.53 3.42 -11.09
CA SER A 234 8.95 3.03 -11.25
C SER A 234 9.50 2.11 -10.13
N ASN A 235 8.71 1.80 -9.09
CA ASN A 235 9.20 1.14 -7.86
C ASN A 235 8.34 -0.05 -7.35
N GLY A 236 7.32 -0.51 -8.08
CA GLY A 236 6.61 -1.77 -7.76
C GLY A 236 5.24 -1.60 -7.10
N THR A 237 4.97 -0.45 -6.48
CA THR A 237 3.60 -0.05 -6.13
C THR A 237 2.78 0.25 -7.37
N SER A 238 1.48 -0.04 -7.29
CA SER A 238 0.66 -0.10 -8.48
C SER A 238 -0.74 0.47 -8.35
N ILE A 239 -1.25 0.96 -9.48
CA ILE A 239 -2.65 1.39 -9.63
C ILE A 239 -3.61 0.26 -9.24
N GLY A 240 -3.24 -1.01 -9.43
CA GLY A 240 -4.06 -2.17 -9.06
C GLY A 240 -4.16 -2.45 -7.57
N SER A 241 -3.12 -2.11 -6.79
CA SER A 241 -3.11 -2.27 -5.32
C SER A 241 -3.64 -1.04 -4.58
N MET A 242 -3.52 0.14 -5.18
CA MET A 242 -3.87 1.44 -4.59
C MET A 242 -5.37 1.78 -4.63
N VAL A 243 -6.19 0.83 -5.06
CA VAL A 243 -7.55 1.05 -5.52
C VAL A 243 -8.46 -0.04 -4.92
N ASN A 244 -9.39 0.38 -4.04
CA ASN A 244 -10.24 -0.45 -3.17
C ASN A 244 -9.54 -1.35 -2.13
N LYS A 245 -8.21 -1.29 -2.01
CA LYS A 245 -7.45 -1.89 -0.88
C LYS A 245 -6.63 -0.82 -0.16
N CYS A 246 -7.32 0.13 0.48
CA CYS A 246 -6.64 1.14 1.29
C CYS A 246 -6.25 0.59 2.67
N PRO A 247 -4.97 0.67 3.08
CA PRO A 247 -4.59 0.44 4.46
C PRO A 247 -5.33 1.44 5.37
N GLY A 248 -6.23 0.95 6.21
CA GLY A 248 -6.91 1.75 7.24
C GLY A 248 -8.16 2.54 6.83
N GLY A 249 -8.91 2.15 5.79
CA GLY A 249 -10.17 2.80 5.42
C GLY A 249 -11.41 1.90 5.56
N SER A 250 -12.31 2.21 6.50
CA SER A 250 -13.69 1.68 6.48
C SER A 250 -14.63 2.61 5.68
N PRO A 251 -15.61 2.08 4.91
CA PRO A 251 -16.63 2.90 4.27
C PRO A 251 -17.44 3.73 5.29
N GLN A 252 -17.84 4.95 4.93
CA GLN A 252 -18.63 5.83 5.79
C GLN A 252 -19.97 5.20 6.19
N ALA A 253 -20.20 5.05 7.49
CA ALA A 253 -21.51 4.69 8.03
C ALA A 253 -22.47 5.90 8.03
N SER A 254 -23.67 5.70 7.51
CA SER A 254 -24.83 6.59 7.70
C SER A 254 -25.60 6.24 8.99
N PRO A 255 -26.48 7.12 9.51
CA PRO A 255 -26.59 7.33 10.96
C PRO A 255 -27.46 6.33 11.75
N SER A 256 -27.32 6.45 13.07
CA SER A 256 -27.73 5.51 14.12
C SER A 256 -29.23 5.46 14.45
N GLY A 257 -29.68 4.27 14.84
CA GLY A 257 -30.93 4.00 15.59
C GLY A 257 -30.60 3.39 16.96
N PRO A 258 -31.50 3.47 17.96
CA PRO A 258 -31.14 3.38 19.37
C PRO A 258 -30.92 1.97 19.93
N SER A 259 -30.25 1.94 21.07
CA SER A 259 -29.85 0.78 21.86
C SER A 259 -31.00 0.00 22.49
N SER A 260 -30.78 -1.32 22.66
CA SER A 260 -31.46 -2.11 23.69
C SER A 260 -30.49 -3.14 24.28
N SER A 261 -30.54 -3.30 25.60
CA SER A 261 -29.68 -4.16 26.41
C SER A 261 -30.02 -5.65 26.26
N GLY A 262 -28.98 -6.51 26.24
CA GLY A 262 -29.11 -7.97 26.25
C GLY A 262 -27.94 -8.61 26.98
N SER A 263 -28.24 -9.39 28.03
CA SER A 263 -27.26 -9.97 28.95
C SER A 263 -26.48 -11.16 28.37
N SER A 264 -25.26 -11.38 28.87
CA SER A 264 -24.44 -12.55 28.57
C SER A 264 -25.12 -13.88 28.94
N PRO A 265 -24.79 -14.95 28.21
CA PRO A 265 -24.60 -16.27 28.82
C PRO A 265 -23.19 -16.80 28.58
N SER A 266 -22.60 -17.38 29.64
CA SER A 266 -21.32 -18.09 29.60
C SER A 266 -21.45 -19.46 28.90
N GLY A 267 -20.45 -19.79 28.07
CA GLY A 267 -20.30 -21.09 27.40
C GLY A 267 -18.87 -21.63 27.54
N PRO A 268 -18.65 -22.97 27.48
CA PRO A 268 -17.46 -23.60 28.06
C PRO A 268 -16.21 -23.61 27.16
N SER A 269 -15.04 -23.65 27.79
CA SER A 269 -13.74 -23.86 27.15
C SER A 269 -13.66 -25.17 26.38
N PRO A 270 -13.08 -25.18 25.16
CA PRO A 270 -12.49 -26.38 24.60
C PRO A 270 -11.11 -26.62 25.21
N SER A 271 -10.94 -27.78 25.84
CA SER A 271 -9.64 -28.27 26.32
C SER A 271 -8.73 -28.64 25.14
N GLY A 272 -7.77 -27.77 24.83
CA GLY A 272 -6.64 -28.05 23.96
C GLY A 272 -5.33 -27.80 24.70
N SER A 273 -4.34 -28.67 24.49
CA SER A 273 -3.01 -28.55 25.11
C SER A 273 -2.38 -27.18 24.82
N PRO A 274 -1.66 -26.56 25.78
CA PRO A 274 -1.16 -25.20 25.62
C PRO A 274 -0.05 -25.15 24.56
N LEU A 275 -0.37 -24.57 23.40
CA LEU A 275 0.65 -24.08 22.48
C LEU A 275 1.36 -22.90 23.15
N LYS A 276 2.59 -23.15 23.60
CA LYS A 276 3.51 -22.08 23.99
C LYS A 276 3.93 -21.31 22.72
N SER A 277 3.30 -20.17 22.47
CA SER A 277 4.07 -18.99 22.07
C SER A 277 4.28 -18.15 23.32
N GLN A 278 5.54 -17.83 23.61
CA GLN A 278 5.89 -16.71 24.46
C GLN A 278 6.78 -15.85 23.57
N GLY A 279 6.21 -14.78 23.02
CA GLY A 279 6.88 -13.93 22.03
C GLY A 279 7.12 -14.62 20.68
N LEU A 280 7.83 -13.93 19.78
CA LEU A 280 8.35 -14.52 18.55
C LEU A 280 9.68 -15.22 18.81
N VAL A 281 10.12 -16.06 17.88
CA VAL A 281 11.42 -16.73 17.96
C VAL A 281 12.55 -15.73 17.68
N CYS A 282 13.59 -15.75 18.50
CA CYS A 282 14.90 -15.18 18.16
C CYS A 282 16.00 -16.24 18.27
N ARG A 283 17.00 -16.22 17.40
CA ARG A 283 18.16 -17.12 17.42
C ARG A 283 19.23 -16.66 18.40
N SER A 284 19.21 -15.40 18.83
CA SER A 284 20.18 -14.87 19.81
C SER A 284 20.05 -15.56 21.17
N THR A 285 21.12 -16.22 21.61
CA THR A 285 21.26 -16.80 22.96
C THR A 285 21.74 -15.77 23.99
N ALA A 286 22.29 -14.64 23.54
CA ALA A 286 22.59 -13.48 24.37
C ALA A 286 21.43 -12.47 24.33
N ILE A 287 21.34 -11.60 25.35
CA ILE A 287 20.36 -10.51 25.35
C ILE A 287 20.72 -9.51 24.24
N SER A 288 19.90 -9.46 23.19
CA SER A 288 20.00 -8.46 22.12
C SER A 288 18.77 -7.57 22.10
N LYS A 289 18.94 -6.32 21.63
CA LYS A 289 17.85 -5.35 21.47
C LYS A 289 17.87 -4.80 20.06
N CYS A 290 16.68 -4.52 19.55
CA CYS A 290 16.46 -3.90 18.25
C CYS A 290 15.17 -3.06 18.28
N LYS A 291 14.88 -2.38 17.17
CA LYS A 291 13.57 -1.77 16.94
C LYS A 291 12.65 -2.78 16.25
N SER A 292 11.42 -2.86 16.72
CA SER A 292 10.34 -3.65 16.13
C SER A 292 9.06 -2.81 16.12
N VAL A 293 8.08 -3.20 15.31
CA VAL A 293 6.86 -2.44 15.07
C VAL A 293 5.65 -3.36 15.20
N ALA A 294 4.58 -2.91 15.86
CA ALA A 294 3.32 -3.66 15.95
C ALA A 294 2.18 -2.95 15.22
N GLY A 295 1.36 -3.69 14.49
CA GLY A 295 0.13 -3.20 13.87
C GLY A 295 -1.02 -3.14 14.87
N TYR A 296 -1.16 -2.02 15.58
CA TYR A 296 -2.27 -1.84 16.51
C TYR A 296 -3.51 -1.36 15.76
N VAL A 297 -4.50 -2.23 15.62
CA VAL A 297 -5.85 -1.89 15.14
C VAL A 297 -6.61 -1.20 16.28
N ALA A 298 -6.92 0.09 16.14
CA ALA A 298 -7.62 0.84 17.18
C ALA A 298 -9.07 0.34 17.32
N PRO A 299 -9.50 -0.28 18.44
CA PRO A 299 -10.82 -0.92 18.55
C PRO A 299 -11.96 0.11 18.65
N ASN A 300 -11.65 1.34 19.02
CA ASN A 300 -12.56 2.47 19.10
C ASN A 300 -11.85 3.74 18.61
N ALA A 301 -12.61 4.74 18.17
CA ALA A 301 -12.05 6.04 17.81
C ALA A 301 -11.31 6.68 19.00
N THR A 302 -10.11 7.19 18.75
CA THR A 302 -9.16 7.65 19.77
C THR A 302 -8.24 8.75 19.22
N THR A 303 -7.11 9.02 19.87
CA THR A 303 -6.09 9.96 19.39
C THR A 303 -4.70 9.35 19.45
N LEU A 304 -3.74 9.91 18.70
CA LEU A 304 -2.33 9.49 18.80
C LEU A 304 -1.79 9.64 20.24
N ALA A 305 -2.21 10.68 20.98
CA ALA A 305 -1.86 10.86 22.39
C ALA A 305 -2.27 9.64 23.25
N ASN A 306 -3.52 9.20 23.13
CA ASN A 306 -4.02 8.03 23.87
C ASN A 306 -3.25 6.75 23.51
N ILE A 307 -2.89 6.59 22.24
CA ILE A 307 -2.10 5.45 21.75
C ILE A 307 -0.68 5.49 22.33
N THR A 308 0.00 6.64 22.31
CA THR A 308 1.33 6.76 22.94
C THR A 308 1.29 6.46 24.43
N THR A 309 0.26 6.90 25.15
CA THR A 309 0.06 6.59 26.56
C THR A 309 -0.18 5.09 26.78
N LEU A 310 -1.02 4.46 25.97
CA LEU A 310 -1.33 3.03 26.07
C LEU A 310 -0.10 2.14 25.86
N PHE A 311 0.72 2.48 24.86
CA PHE A 311 1.90 1.70 24.50
C PHE A 311 3.21 2.14 25.20
N GLY A 312 3.17 3.24 25.96
CA GLY A 312 4.37 3.82 26.58
C GLY A 312 5.38 4.36 25.57
N VAL A 313 4.92 4.86 24.42
CA VAL A 313 5.78 5.45 23.38
C VAL A 313 6.17 6.86 23.83
N THR A 314 7.37 7.00 24.38
CA THR A 314 7.86 8.27 24.94
C THR A 314 8.36 9.26 23.89
N ASP A 315 8.94 8.78 22.79
CA ASP A 315 9.29 9.61 21.65
C ASP A 315 8.15 9.64 20.62
N PHE A 316 7.37 10.72 20.65
CA PHE A 316 6.26 10.91 19.72
C PHE A 316 6.70 10.93 18.25
N ASN A 317 7.91 11.42 17.96
CA ASN A 317 8.43 11.50 16.59
C ASN A 317 8.65 10.10 16.00
N SER A 318 9.06 9.11 16.81
CA SER A 318 9.13 7.72 16.36
C SER A 318 7.76 7.18 15.91
N LEU A 319 6.66 7.53 16.59
CA LEU A 319 5.31 7.13 16.17
C LEU A 319 4.93 7.78 14.85
N LEU A 320 5.18 9.08 14.67
CA LEU A 320 4.91 9.78 13.42
C LEU A 320 5.72 9.17 12.27
N GLY A 321 7.01 8.93 12.49
CA GLY A 321 7.93 8.34 11.51
C GLY A 321 7.59 6.91 11.09
N ALA A 322 7.15 6.06 12.04
CA ALA A 322 6.68 4.71 11.76
C ALA A 322 5.38 4.67 10.92
N ASN A 323 4.61 5.77 10.89
CA ASN A 323 3.34 5.91 10.18
C ASN A 323 3.38 6.93 9.01
N ASN A 324 4.57 7.38 8.63
CA ASN A 324 4.80 8.42 7.61
C ASN A 324 4.01 9.73 7.83
N LEU A 325 3.69 10.07 9.07
CA LEU A 325 2.91 11.26 9.38
C LEU A 325 3.79 12.52 9.35
N PRO A 326 3.29 13.67 8.89
CA PRO A 326 4.01 14.95 8.97
C PRO A 326 4.48 15.25 10.40
N ILE A 327 5.68 15.81 10.55
CA ILE A 327 6.32 16.01 11.87
C ILE A 327 5.59 17.05 12.76
N ASP A 328 4.79 17.92 12.14
CA ASP A 328 3.89 18.89 12.77
C ASP A 328 2.52 18.30 13.16
N THR A 329 2.28 17.02 12.89
CA THR A 329 1.04 16.31 13.27
C THR A 329 0.80 16.46 14.78
N PRO A 330 -0.34 17.02 15.23
CA PRO A 330 -0.60 17.19 16.65
C PRO A 330 -0.90 15.85 17.33
N GLN A 331 -0.50 15.73 18.60
CA GLN A 331 -0.84 14.55 19.43
C GLN A 331 -2.36 14.32 19.57
N SER A 332 -3.17 15.37 19.42
CA SER A 332 -4.62 15.30 19.39
C SER A 332 -5.22 14.80 18.06
N LYS A 333 -4.41 14.48 17.04
CA LYS A 333 -4.89 13.89 15.79
C LYS A 333 -5.75 12.66 16.13
N SER A 334 -6.98 12.68 15.62
CA SER A 334 -7.92 11.57 15.76
C SER A 334 -7.45 10.36 14.96
N VAL A 335 -7.70 9.18 15.51
CA VAL A 335 -7.52 7.87 14.90
C VAL A 335 -8.90 7.21 14.90
N ALA A 336 -9.35 6.72 13.74
CA ALA A 336 -10.66 6.10 13.58
C ALA A 336 -10.71 4.71 14.23
N ALA A 337 -11.92 4.22 14.50
CA ALA A 337 -12.10 2.81 14.85
C ALA A 337 -11.70 1.94 13.64
N ASN A 338 -11.02 0.83 13.93
CA ASN A 338 -10.39 -0.09 12.98
C ASN A 338 -9.25 0.52 12.13
N GLU A 339 -8.75 1.72 12.45
CA GLU A 339 -7.52 2.26 11.85
C GLU A 339 -6.30 1.56 12.47
N THR A 340 -5.38 1.08 11.61
CA THR A 340 -4.13 0.43 12.04
C THR A 340 -3.03 1.46 12.20
N ILE A 341 -2.50 1.60 13.41
CA ILE A 341 -1.33 2.43 13.71
C ILE A 341 -0.13 1.53 13.97
N LYS A 342 0.97 1.77 13.24
CA LYS A 342 2.28 1.14 13.45
C LYS A 342 2.90 1.67 14.74
N ILE A 343 2.97 0.85 15.78
CA ILE A 343 3.54 1.19 17.09
C ILE A 343 5.02 0.81 17.10
N PRO A 344 5.97 1.75 17.13
CA PRO A 344 7.38 1.44 17.31
C PRO A 344 7.67 1.11 18.78
N PHE A 345 8.46 0.07 19.03
CA PHE A 345 8.95 -0.26 20.37
C PHE A 345 10.35 -0.89 20.31
N THR A 346 11.00 -0.98 21.47
CA THR A 346 12.28 -1.68 21.61
C THR A 346 12.00 -3.14 21.93
N CYS A 347 12.47 -4.05 21.09
CA CYS A 347 12.45 -5.48 21.34
C CYS A 347 13.60 -5.89 22.27
N SER A 348 13.41 -6.94 23.05
CA SER A 348 14.46 -7.63 23.80
C SER A 348 14.38 -9.13 23.54
N CYS A 349 15.26 -9.65 22.67
CA CYS A 349 15.46 -11.07 22.50
C CYS A 349 16.28 -11.64 23.67
N ASN A 350 15.83 -12.76 24.25
CA ASN A 350 16.50 -13.46 25.32
C ASN A 350 16.07 -14.95 25.34
N ASN A 351 17.02 -15.88 25.46
CA ASN A 351 16.77 -17.32 25.59
C ASN A 351 15.83 -17.90 24.50
N GLY A 352 15.96 -17.48 23.25
CA GLY A 352 15.15 -18.01 22.13
C GLY A 352 13.86 -17.24 21.83
N THR A 353 13.49 -16.27 22.67
CA THR A 353 12.22 -15.52 22.61
C THR A 353 12.46 -14.03 22.54
N GLY A 354 11.73 -13.32 21.68
CA GLY A 354 11.66 -11.86 21.67
C GLY A 354 10.30 -11.33 22.12
N ILE A 355 10.37 -10.44 23.12
CA ILE A 355 9.25 -9.64 23.60
C ILE A 355 9.70 -8.20 23.86
N SER A 356 8.77 -7.25 23.91
CA SER A 356 9.04 -5.84 24.15
C SER A 356 9.80 -5.60 25.47
N ASP A 357 10.79 -4.70 25.43
CA ASP A 357 11.67 -4.40 26.56
C ASP A 357 10.96 -3.55 27.62
N ARG A 358 10.31 -4.22 28.57
CA ARG A 358 9.64 -3.68 29.78
C ARG A 358 8.43 -2.77 29.55
N SER A 359 8.28 -2.16 28.39
CA SER A 359 7.11 -1.38 27.95
C SER A 359 6.34 -2.15 26.86
N PRO A 360 5.00 -2.03 26.74
CA PRO A 360 4.09 -1.25 27.56
C PRO A 360 3.94 -1.76 29.00
N VAL A 361 3.50 -0.87 29.89
CA VAL A 361 2.97 -1.22 31.21
C VAL A 361 1.54 -0.71 31.29
N TYR A 362 0.59 -1.61 31.47
CA TYR A 362 -0.84 -1.30 31.59
C TYR A 362 -1.27 -1.33 33.06
N THR A 363 -1.96 -0.29 33.51
CA THR A 363 -2.55 -0.26 34.87
C THR A 363 -3.99 -0.78 34.81
N VAL A 364 -4.24 -1.89 35.51
CA VAL A 364 -5.55 -2.57 35.61
C VAL A 364 -6.62 -1.60 36.13
N LYS A 365 -7.78 -1.58 35.47
CA LYS A 365 -8.95 -0.78 35.82
C LYS A 365 -10.02 -1.64 36.49
N ALA A 366 -11.02 -1.00 37.08
CA ALA A 366 -12.17 -1.70 37.64
C ALA A 366 -12.97 -2.40 36.53
N GLY A 367 -13.11 -3.73 36.64
CA GLY A 367 -13.81 -4.57 35.66
C GLY A 367 -12.91 -5.23 34.61
N ASP A 368 -11.60 -4.94 34.59
CA ASP A 368 -10.66 -5.58 33.67
C ASP A 368 -10.44 -7.07 34.02
N GLY A 369 -10.27 -7.89 32.98
CA GLY A 369 -9.71 -9.24 33.05
C GLY A 369 -8.57 -9.38 32.04
N LEU A 370 -7.65 -10.33 32.23
CA LEU A 370 -6.48 -10.47 31.35
C LEU A 370 -6.84 -10.73 29.88
N ASP A 371 -7.91 -11.49 29.60
CA ASP A 371 -8.41 -11.71 28.22
C ASP A 371 -9.01 -10.42 27.63
N HIS A 372 -9.76 -9.63 28.40
CA HIS A 372 -10.25 -8.32 27.96
C HIS A 372 -9.11 -7.36 27.60
N ILE A 373 -8.07 -7.31 28.44
CA ILE A 373 -6.86 -6.49 28.18
C ILE A 373 -6.19 -6.95 26.88
N ALA A 374 -5.97 -8.26 26.72
CA ALA A 374 -5.37 -8.84 25.52
C ALA A 374 -6.18 -8.56 24.24
N ARG A 375 -7.47 -8.93 24.24
CA ARG A 375 -8.35 -8.89 23.06
C ARG A 375 -8.85 -7.50 22.70
N ASN A 376 -9.27 -6.72 23.69
CA ASN A 376 -10.04 -5.48 23.46
C ASN A 376 -9.27 -4.20 23.75
N ILE A 377 -8.14 -4.27 24.47
CA ILE A 377 -7.30 -3.10 24.77
C ILE A 377 -6.02 -3.12 23.93
N PHE A 378 -5.36 -4.28 23.81
CA PHE A 378 -4.19 -4.48 22.96
C PHE A 378 -4.51 -5.18 21.62
N SER A 379 -5.79 -5.27 21.26
CA SER A 379 -6.27 -5.73 19.95
C SER A 379 -5.61 -7.02 19.45
N LEU A 380 -5.54 -8.05 20.32
CA LEU A 380 -4.98 -9.38 20.05
C LEU A 380 -3.47 -9.42 19.77
N LEU A 381 -2.71 -8.33 19.98
CA LEU A 381 -1.25 -8.32 19.87
C LEU A 381 -0.54 -9.23 20.90
N VAL A 382 -1.24 -9.63 21.96
CA VAL A 382 -0.77 -10.57 23.00
C VAL A 382 -1.93 -11.45 23.45
N THR A 383 -1.63 -12.60 24.04
CA THR A 383 -2.61 -13.45 24.73
C THR A 383 -2.65 -13.18 26.24
N TYR A 384 -3.74 -13.56 26.90
CA TYR A 384 -3.86 -13.44 28.36
C TYR A 384 -2.82 -14.30 29.10
N GLN A 385 -2.45 -15.45 28.51
CA GLN A 385 -1.44 -16.38 29.03
C GLN A 385 -0.05 -15.75 29.02
N GLU A 386 0.31 -15.00 27.97
CA GLU A 386 1.59 -14.30 27.90
C GLU A 386 1.66 -13.16 28.90
N ILE A 387 0.60 -12.36 29.05
CA ILE A 387 0.50 -11.34 30.09
C ILE A 387 0.62 -11.99 31.48
N ALA A 388 -0.10 -13.08 31.74
CA ALA A 388 -0.02 -13.79 33.02
C ALA A 388 1.40 -14.29 33.32
N ALA A 389 2.03 -14.94 32.34
CA ALA A 389 3.37 -15.52 32.47
C ALA A 389 4.46 -14.46 32.73
N VAL A 390 4.46 -13.34 32.01
CA VAL A 390 5.50 -12.30 32.20
C VAL A 390 5.34 -11.52 33.51
N ASN A 391 4.15 -11.55 34.12
CA ASN A 391 3.83 -10.90 35.40
C ASN A 391 3.76 -11.87 36.59
N ASN A 392 4.13 -13.15 36.41
CA ASN A 392 4.07 -14.21 37.43
C ASN A 392 2.67 -14.42 38.05
N ILE A 393 1.61 -14.27 37.25
CA ILE A 393 0.22 -14.45 37.67
C ILE A 393 -0.19 -15.91 37.48
N SER A 394 -0.43 -16.63 38.58
CA SER A 394 -0.82 -18.04 38.55
C SER A 394 -2.31 -18.27 38.24
N ASP A 395 -3.19 -17.36 38.67
CA ASP A 395 -4.62 -17.35 38.33
C ASP A 395 -4.94 -16.07 37.56
N ALA A 396 -5.33 -16.22 36.30
CA ALA A 396 -5.63 -15.11 35.38
C ALA A 396 -6.81 -14.23 35.83
N ASN A 397 -7.64 -14.71 36.76
CA ASN A 397 -8.78 -13.96 37.31
C ASN A 397 -8.41 -13.12 38.55
N SER A 398 -7.23 -13.35 39.14
CA SER A 398 -6.79 -12.72 40.39
C SER A 398 -6.03 -11.39 40.18
N ILE A 399 -6.40 -10.60 39.16
CA ILE A 399 -5.87 -9.24 38.97
C ILE A 399 -6.72 -8.20 39.71
N VAL A 400 -6.08 -7.13 40.19
CA VAL A 400 -6.76 -6.07 40.97
C VAL A 400 -6.59 -4.68 40.37
N PRO A 401 -7.58 -3.78 40.47
CA PRO A 401 -7.45 -2.41 39.99
C PRO A 401 -6.26 -1.68 40.62
N GLY A 402 -5.52 -0.93 39.80
CA GLY A 402 -4.27 -0.28 40.18
C GLY A 402 -3.02 -1.16 40.04
N GLN A 403 -3.15 -2.46 39.77
CA GLN A 403 -2.01 -3.33 39.47
C GLN A 403 -1.37 -2.96 38.14
N SER A 404 -0.04 -2.83 38.11
CA SER A 404 0.73 -2.63 36.88
C SER A 404 1.09 -3.98 36.25
N LEU A 405 0.73 -4.15 34.98
CA LEU A 405 1.03 -5.33 34.17
C LEU A 405 1.98 -4.96 33.03
N ARG A 406 3.14 -5.63 32.94
CA ARG A 406 3.95 -5.58 31.72
C ARG A 406 3.20 -6.29 30.59
N ILE A 407 3.09 -5.65 29.45
CA ILE A 407 2.48 -6.21 28.24
C ILE A 407 3.60 -6.70 27.33
N PRO A 408 3.75 -8.01 27.10
CA PRO A 408 4.90 -8.57 26.39
C PRO A 408 4.61 -8.61 24.89
N LEU A 409 4.65 -7.46 24.20
CA LEU A 409 4.41 -7.45 22.74
C LEU A 409 5.44 -8.36 22.06
N PRO A 410 5.01 -9.31 21.23
CA PRO A 410 5.91 -10.27 20.58
C PRO A 410 6.78 -9.51 19.56
N CYS A 411 8.05 -9.89 19.40
CA CYS A 411 8.96 -9.26 18.44
C CYS A 411 10.16 -10.17 18.15
N SER A 412 10.93 -9.88 17.10
CA SER A 412 12.23 -10.51 16.87
C SER A 412 13.27 -9.49 16.42
N CYS A 413 14.54 -9.89 16.48
CA CYS A 413 15.73 -9.13 16.07
C CYS A 413 16.64 -9.96 15.15
N ASP A 414 16.11 -11.03 14.56
CA ASP A 414 16.86 -11.93 13.69
C ASP A 414 16.92 -11.40 12.25
N ASP A 415 17.89 -11.88 11.47
CA ASP A 415 17.88 -11.71 10.02
C ASP A 415 16.99 -12.79 9.38
N VAL A 416 16.17 -12.39 8.41
CA VAL A 416 15.29 -13.30 7.66
C VAL A 416 15.91 -13.53 6.28
N ASP A 417 16.22 -14.79 5.98
CA ASP A 417 16.93 -15.22 4.77
C ASP A 417 18.22 -14.42 4.50
N GLU A 418 19.01 -14.21 5.57
CA GLU A 418 20.29 -13.48 5.58
C GLU A 418 20.17 -11.97 5.28
N ILE A 419 18.95 -11.42 5.37
CA ILE A 419 18.65 -9.99 5.16
C ILE A 419 18.10 -9.37 6.45
N GLN A 420 18.60 -8.17 6.78
CA GLN A 420 18.06 -7.36 7.87
C GLN A 420 16.64 -6.87 7.53
N VAL A 421 15.69 -7.15 8.42
CA VAL A 421 14.27 -6.78 8.25
C VAL A 421 13.74 -6.04 9.48
N VAL A 422 12.69 -5.25 9.29
CA VAL A 422 11.88 -4.73 10.39
C VAL A 422 10.78 -5.75 10.66
N HIS A 423 10.93 -6.52 11.75
CA HIS A 423 9.88 -7.42 12.22
C HIS A 423 8.62 -6.64 12.59
N TYR A 424 7.55 -6.88 11.82
CA TYR A 424 6.25 -6.26 11.98
C TYR A 424 5.24 -7.27 12.50
N VAL A 425 4.70 -6.99 13.67
CA VAL A 425 3.67 -7.80 14.33
C VAL A 425 2.33 -7.50 13.68
N HIS A 426 1.83 -8.42 12.86
CA HIS A 426 0.52 -8.33 12.22
C HIS A 426 -0.48 -9.24 12.92
N VAL A 427 -1.66 -8.72 13.27
CA VAL A 427 -2.79 -9.56 13.72
C VAL A 427 -3.62 -9.92 12.49
N VAL A 428 -3.70 -11.22 12.18
CA VAL A 428 -4.41 -11.71 10.99
C VAL A 428 -5.89 -11.31 11.10
N PRO A 429 -6.46 -10.54 10.15
CA PRO A 429 -7.85 -10.10 10.23
C PRO A 429 -8.84 -11.27 10.09
N PRO A 430 -10.11 -11.11 10.50
CA PRO A 430 -11.15 -12.10 10.22
C PRO A 430 -11.21 -12.42 8.72
N LYS A 431 -11.03 -13.71 8.38
CA LYS A 431 -10.92 -14.24 6.99
C LYS A 431 -9.66 -13.82 6.21
N GLY A 432 -8.64 -13.24 6.86
CA GLY A 432 -7.34 -12.99 6.24
C GLY A 432 -6.67 -14.29 5.77
N THR A 433 -6.03 -14.25 4.61
CA THR A 433 -5.24 -15.36 4.05
C THR A 433 -3.76 -14.98 4.01
N LEU A 434 -2.88 -15.98 3.93
CA LEU A 434 -1.44 -15.72 3.82
C LEU A 434 -1.10 -14.94 2.53
N GLU A 435 -1.77 -15.27 1.43
CA GLU A 435 -1.69 -14.56 0.14
C GLU A 435 -1.98 -13.07 0.27
N MET A 436 -3.05 -12.68 0.98
CA MET A 436 -3.37 -11.26 1.23
C MET A 436 -2.26 -10.52 1.98
N ILE A 437 -1.57 -11.20 2.91
CA ILE A 437 -0.50 -10.63 3.73
C ILE A 437 0.81 -10.55 2.95
N VAL A 438 1.10 -11.56 2.10
CA VAL A 438 2.20 -11.54 1.13
C VAL A 438 2.08 -10.31 0.23
N ASP A 439 0.89 -10.09 -0.34
CA ASP A 439 0.58 -8.95 -1.21
C ASP A 439 0.69 -7.60 -0.46
N GLU A 440 0.14 -7.50 0.76
CA GLU A 440 0.10 -6.25 1.53
C GLU A 440 1.50 -5.76 1.93
N PHE A 441 2.40 -6.68 2.29
CA PHE A 441 3.71 -6.34 2.87
C PHE A 441 4.90 -6.62 1.95
N GLY A 442 4.68 -7.17 0.75
CA GLY A 442 5.75 -7.48 -0.21
C GLY A 442 6.71 -8.58 0.27
N ALA A 443 6.21 -9.48 1.11
CA ALA A 443 6.94 -10.65 1.59
C ALA A 443 6.93 -11.79 0.54
N THR A 444 7.39 -12.99 0.90
CA THR A 444 7.13 -14.22 0.12
C THR A 444 6.37 -15.22 0.98
N GLU A 445 5.56 -16.07 0.36
CA GLU A 445 4.84 -17.13 1.07
C GLU A 445 5.83 -18.05 1.82
N GLU A 446 6.92 -18.45 1.16
CA GLU A 446 7.98 -19.27 1.76
C GLU A 446 8.62 -18.62 3.00
N SER A 447 8.97 -17.32 2.93
CA SER A 447 9.60 -16.63 4.07
C SER A 447 8.61 -16.47 5.23
N LEU A 448 7.34 -16.15 4.97
CA LEU A 448 6.32 -16.08 6.03
C LEU A 448 6.02 -17.45 6.67
N LEU A 449 5.86 -18.52 5.87
CA LEU A 449 5.62 -19.87 6.39
C LEU A 449 6.79 -20.30 7.31
N LYS A 450 8.02 -20.19 6.79
CA LYS A 450 9.26 -20.54 7.48
C LYS A 450 9.49 -19.71 8.75
N LEU A 451 9.26 -18.41 8.71
CA LEU A 451 9.43 -17.50 9.85
C LEU A 451 8.45 -17.81 10.98
N ASN A 452 7.21 -18.19 10.63
CA ASN A 452 6.13 -18.42 11.58
C ASN A 452 5.91 -19.91 11.94
N ASN A 453 6.82 -20.80 11.53
CA ASN A 453 6.74 -22.25 11.71
C ASN A 453 5.43 -22.87 11.18
N LEU A 454 4.89 -22.34 10.08
CA LEU A 454 3.74 -22.90 9.37
C LEU A 454 4.23 -23.82 8.24
N THR A 455 3.51 -24.90 7.97
CA THR A 455 3.84 -25.87 6.91
C THR A 455 2.94 -25.76 5.68
N ASP A 456 1.73 -25.22 5.83
CA ASP A 456 0.79 -24.90 4.75
C ASP A 456 0.06 -23.59 5.09
N ALA A 457 -0.23 -22.75 4.07
CA ALA A 457 -0.93 -21.48 4.24
C ALA A 457 -2.28 -21.58 4.96
N LYS A 458 -2.95 -22.75 4.92
CA LYS A 458 -4.23 -23.04 5.60
C LYS A 458 -4.08 -23.22 7.11
N GLU A 459 -2.86 -23.35 7.62
CA GLU A 459 -2.59 -23.39 9.07
C GLU A 459 -2.64 -21.99 9.71
N LEU A 460 -2.58 -20.94 8.89
CA LEU A 460 -2.78 -19.56 9.32
C LEU A 460 -4.19 -19.38 9.89
N LYS A 461 -4.27 -18.83 11.11
CA LYS A 461 -5.54 -18.60 11.80
C LYS A 461 -5.90 -17.13 11.72
N ALA A 462 -7.19 -16.84 11.55
CA ALA A 462 -7.71 -15.51 11.85
C ALA A 462 -7.48 -15.20 13.34
N GLU A 463 -7.30 -13.93 13.68
CA GLU A 463 -7.07 -13.42 15.04
C GLU A 463 -5.76 -13.88 15.71
N SER A 464 -4.88 -14.61 15.02
CA SER A 464 -3.52 -14.89 15.51
C SER A 464 -2.52 -13.80 15.14
N VAL A 465 -1.49 -13.65 15.96
CA VAL A 465 -0.29 -12.87 15.62
C VAL A 465 0.56 -13.61 14.57
N LEU A 466 1.07 -12.85 13.61
CA LEU A 466 2.01 -13.26 12.58
C LEU A 466 3.19 -12.29 12.56
N ASP A 467 4.41 -12.83 12.47
CA ASP A 467 5.62 -12.07 12.18
C ASP A 467 5.74 -11.82 10.68
N VAL A 468 5.80 -10.55 10.28
CA VAL A 468 5.97 -10.13 8.90
C VAL A 468 7.33 -9.46 8.72
N PRO A 469 8.22 -9.99 7.86
CA PRO A 469 9.57 -9.47 7.68
C PRO A 469 9.54 -8.28 6.70
N LEU A 470 9.23 -7.07 7.18
CA LEU A 470 9.26 -5.89 6.32
C LEU A 470 10.70 -5.62 5.88
N ARG A 471 10.92 -5.60 4.56
CA ARG A 471 12.25 -5.33 4.00
C ARG A 471 12.73 -3.94 4.45
N ALA A 472 13.95 -3.90 5.00
CA ALA A 472 14.57 -2.66 5.46
C ALA A 472 15.43 -2.00 4.37
N CYS A 473 15.56 -0.68 4.43
CA CYS A 473 16.63 0.01 3.70
C CYS A 473 18.00 -0.34 4.28
N THR A 474 18.97 -0.59 3.39
CA THR A 474 20.37 -0.81 3.73
C THR A 474 20.95 0.43 4.40
N SER A 475 21.49 0.30 5.61
CA SER A 475 22.22 1.36 6.30
C SER A 475 23.71 1.05 6.42
N MET A 476 24.54 2.07 6.60
CA MET A 476 25.95 1.93 7.00
C MET A 476 26.20 2.50 8.39
N VAL A 477 25.18 2.43 9.26
CA VAL A 477 25.38 2.70 10.68
C VAL A 477 26.35 1.63 11.20
N SER A 478 27.48 2.06 11.76
CA SER A 478 28.49 1.14 12.30
C SER A 478 27.90 0.30 13.43
N ASN A 479 28.27 -0.97 13.50
CA ASN A 479 27.86 -1.88 14.58
C ASN A 479 28.36 -1.47 15.99
N ALA A 480 29.28 -0.49 16.06
CA ALA A 480 29.70 0.15 17.30
C ALA A 480 28.82 1.37 17.69
N SER A 481 27.82 1.74 16.89
CA SER A 481 26.88 2.82 17.21
C SER A 481 25.80 2.36 18.19
N SER A 482 25.33 3.27 19.05
CA SER A 482 24.10 3.09 19.84
C SER A 482 22.86 2.84 18.99
N ASP A 483 22.91 3.31 17.75
CA ASP A 483 21.77 3.35 16.84
C ASP A 483 21.71 2.09 15.94
N TYR A 484 22.64 1.14 16.11
CA TYR A 484 22.72 -0.08 15.31
C TYR A 484 21.86 -1.22 15.89
N PRO A 485 21.14 -1.99 15.05
CA PRO A 485 20.93 -1.76 13.61
C PRO A 485 19.85 -0.70 13.36
N LEU A 486 20.14 0.30 12.53
CA LEU A 486 19.16 1.33 12.14
C LEU A 486 18.36 0.83 10.94
N LEU A 487 17.23 0.18 11.22
CA LEU A 487 16.35 -0.44 10.24
C LEU A 487 15.06 0.37 10.10
N LEU A 488 14.71 0.71 8.86
CA LEU A 488 13.47 1.35 8.47
C LEU A 488 12.90 0.61 7.26
N SER A 489 11.59 0.33 7.28
CA SER A 489 10.85 -0.18 6.11
C SER A 489 10.51 0.95 5.14
N ASP A 490 10.12 0.63 3.91
CA ASP A 490 9.62 1.64 2.96
C ASP A 490 8.48 2.49 3.54
N GLY A 491 8.40 3.74 3.10
CA GLY A 491 7.48 4.76 3.57
C GLY A 491 7.66 5.15 5.03
N THR A 492 8.84 4.99 5.64
CA THR A 492 9.06 5.39 7.05
C THR A 492 10.28 6.29 7.24
N TYR A 493 10.24 7.09 8.30
CA TYR A 493 11.39 7.89 8.74
C TYR A 493 11.61 7.71 10.24
N THR A 494 12.79 8.12 10.72
CA THR A 494 13.09 8.25 12.14
C THR A 494 14.08 9.38 12.38
N TYR A 495 14.12 9.86 13.61
CA TYR A 495 15.16 10.76 14.08
C TYR A 495 16.17 9.95 14.91
N THR A 496 17.45 10.22 14.73
CA THR A 496 18.55 9.59 15.46
C THR A 496 19.59 10.61 15.87
N ALA A 497 20.60 10.19 16.65
CA ALA A 497 21.63 11.05 17.23
C ALA A 497 21.02 12.29 17.92
N ASN A 498 20.17 12.07 18.94
CA ASN A 498 19.51 13.13 19.72
C ASN A 498 18.62 14.10 18.90
N ASN A 499 17.96 13.57 17.87
CA ASN A 499 17.18 14.30 16.87
C ASN A 499 18.00 15.21 15.94
N CYS A 500 19.31 15.03 15.83
CA CYS A 500 20.15 15.81 14.93
C CYS A 500 20.28 15.24 13.51
N ILE A 501 19.92 13.98 13.31
CA ILE A 501 19.88 13.35 12.00
C ILE A 501 18.49 12.77 11.78
N LYS A 502 17.85 13.15 10.67
CA LYS A 502 16.64 12.50 10.18
C LYS A 502 17.06 11.45 9.15
N CYS A 503 16.61 10.21 9.31
CA CYS A 503 16.80 9.15 8.34
C CYS A 503 15.46 8.69 7.79
N THR A 504 15.40 8.46 6.49
CA THR A 504 14.18 8.09 5.74
C THR A 504 14.47 6.88 4.88
N CYS A 505 13.59 5.88 4.94
CA CYS A 505 13.48 4.83 3.93
C CYS A 505 12.21 5.11 3.13
N ASP A 506 12.39 5.79 1.99
CA ASP A 506 11.34 6.07 1.02
C ASP A 506 11.91 5.75 -0.37
N LEU A 507 11.38 4.71 -1.00
CA LEU A 507 11.83 4.31 -2.33
C LEU A 507 11.46 5.35 -3.40
N ASN A 508 10.46 6.20 -3.13
CA ASN A 508 9.82 7.12 -4.08
C ASN A 508 10.29 8.57 -3.97
N SER A 509 11.29 8.86 -3.13
CA SER A 509 11.87 10.20 -2.95
C SER A 509 12.31 10.83 -4.27
N GLN A 510 11.81 12.04 -4.57
CA GLN A 510 12.10 12.73 -5.85
C GLN A 510 13.50 13.37 -5.92
N ASN A 511 14.35 13.24 -4.89
CA ASN A 511 15.67 13.89 -4.84
C ASN A 511 16.77 13.24 -5.70
N TRP A 512 16.46 12.19 -6.48
CA TRP A 512 17.43 11.53 -7.36
C TRP A 512 17.77 12.29 -8.66
N ASN A 513 17.16 13.44 -8.91
CA ASN A 513 17.32 14.24 -10.14
C ASN A 513 18.74 14.82 -10.39
N LEU A 514 19.74 14.48 -9.57
CA LEU A 514 21.10 15.02 -9.66
C LEU A 514 22.22 13.97 -9.79
N PHE A 515 21.94 12.67 -9.62
CA PHE A 515 22.96 11.60 -9.62
C PHE A 515 22.41 10.27 -10.14
N PRO A 516 23.25 9.35 -10.66
CA PRO A 516 22.80 8.02 -11.08
C PRO A 516 22.13 7.26 -9.92
N LYS A 517 20.93 6.73 -10.19
CA LYS A 517 20.06 6.00 -9.23
C LYS A 517 20.83 4.81 -8.61
N PRO A 518 21.12 4.80 -7.29
CA PRO A 518 21.64 3.63 -6.61
C PRO A 518 20.52 2.59 -6.42
N ASP A 519 20.92 1.39 -6.01
CA ASP A 519 19.99 0.28 -5.76
C ASP A 519 18.88 0.71 -4.79
N ALA A 520 17.64 0.40 -5.18
CA ALA A 520 16.42 1.00 -4.66
C ALA A 520 15.99 0.50 -3.26
N TRP A 521 16.95 0.38 -2.32
CA TRP A 521 16.78 0.00 -0.91
C TRP A 521 17.94 0.57 -0.07
N THR A 522 18.19 1.88 -0.15
CA THR A 522 19.29 2.57 0.55
C THR A 522 18.73 3.60 1.54
N LEU A 523 19.20 3.60 2.79
CA LEU A 523 18.75 4.54 3.82
C LEU A 523 19.30 5.95 3.53
N TYR A 524 18.42 6.93 3.36
CA TYR A 524 18.80 8.34 3.20
C TYR A 524 18.84 9.02 4.57
N CYS A 525 19.87 9.81 4.87
CA CYS A 525 19.95 10.55 6.13
C CYS A 525 20.42 12.00 5.91
N GLU A 526 19.76 12.95 6.55
CA GLU A 526 20.03 14.38 6.46
C GLU A 526 20.15 15.03 7.85
N PRO A 527 20.89 16.14 8.01
CA PRO A 527 20.84 16.94 9.22
C PRO A 527 19.41 17.43 9.48
N SER A 528 18.90 17.26 10.70
CA SER A 528 17.57 17.73 11.06
C SER A 528 17.49 19.25 11.04
N SER A 529 16.44 19.80 10.42
CA SER A 529 16.10 21.22 10.52
C SER A 529 15.72 21.57 11.98
N PRO A 530 16.35 22.59 12.60
CA PRO A 530 15.97 23.05 13.94
C PRO A 530 14.55 23.64 14.04
N ALA A 531 13.91 23.95 12.91
CA ALA A 531 12.52 24.38 12.87
C ALA A 531 11.53 23.20 13.03
N ASP A 532 11.96 21.99 12.66
CA ASP A 532 11.09 20.82 12.52
C ASP A 532 11.04 20.01 13.82
N VAL A 533 12.19 19.88 14.51
CA VAL A 533 12.32 19.05 15.71
C VAL A 533 13.23 19.70 16.76
N LYS A 534 12.82 19.63 18.04
CA LYS A 534 13.66 19.98 19.17
C LYS A 534 14.73 18.91 19.40
N VAL A 535 15.98 19.36 19.47
CA VAL A 535 17.13 18.54 19.90
C VAL A 535 16.87 17.99 21.30
N GLN A 536 17.09 16.69 21.49
CA GLN A 536 17.00 16.06 22.81
C GLN A 536 18.38 16.04 23.48
N ASN A 537 18.43 16.18 24.80
CA ASN A 537 19.65 16.08 25.63
C ASN A 537 20.80 17.07 25.35
N TRP A 538 20.80 17.79 24.22
CA TRP A 538 21.77 18.82 23.84
C TRP A 538 21.10 20.17 23.60
N GLN A 539 21.85 21.26 23.76
CA GLN A 539 21.35 22.63 23.49
C GLN A 539 21.21 22.93 21.99
N GLN A 540 22.08 22.34 21.17
CA GLN A 540 22.09 22.44 19.71
C GLN A 540 22.78 21.20 19.14
N CYS A 541 22.47 20.85 17.91
CA CYS A 541 23.21 19.81 17.19
C CYS A 541 24.68 20.21 16.96
N PRO A 542 25.64 19.29 17.14
CA PRO A 542 27.04 19.50 16.74
C PRO A 542 27.13 19.87 15.26
N SER A 543 28.09 20.72 14.91
CA SER A 543 28.33 21.09 13.50
C SER A 543 28.75 19.87 12.69
N SER A 544 27.89 19.43 11.77
CA SER A 544 28.26 18.42 10.78
C SER A 544 29.28 19.02 9.79
N GLN A 545 30.37 18.32 9.52
CA GLN A 545 31.31 18.70 8.45
C GLN A 545 30.76 18.38 7.04
N CYS A 546 29.50 17.97 6.94
CA CYS A 546 28.83 17.54 5.72
C CYS A 546 27.44 18.18 5.65
N THR A 547 27.15 18.87 4.55
CA THR A 547 25.86 19.54 4.29
C THR A 547 24.80 18.58 3.73
N ASN A 548 25.19 17.39 3.28
CA ASN A 548 24.35 16.27 2.88
C ASN A 548 25.12 14.97 3.16
N VAL A 549 24.45 13.93 3.66
CA VAL A 549 25.08 12.64 4.04
C VAL A 549 24.47 11.50 3.23
N TYR A 550 25.14 11.11 2.15
CA TYR A 550 24.73 9.96 1.34
C TYR A 550 25.40 8.69 1.85
N VAL A 551 24.59 7.67 2.12
CA VAL A 551 25.02 6.40 2.71
C VAL A 551 24.99 5.30 1.63
N SER A 552 25.76 5.48 0.55
CA SER A 552 25.71 4.60 -0.64
C SER A 552 26.99 3.77 -0.85
N LYS A 553 26.82 2.56 -1.39
CA LYS A 553 27.87 1.54 -1.54
C LYS A 553 28.90 1.83 -2.65
N TYR A 554 28.60 2.78 -3.54
CA TYR A 554 29.38 3.02 -4.76
C TYR A 554 30.31 4.23 -4.62
N LEU A 555 31.59 3.94 -4.39
CA LEU A 555 32.67 4.93 -4.29
C LEU A 555 33.06 5.49 -5.68
N TYR A 556 32.51 6.64 -6.07
CA TYR A 556 32.97 7.38 -7.26
C TYR A 556 33.03 8.92 -7.11
N ASP A 557 33.36 9.42 -5.92
CA ASP A 557 34.01 10.73 -5.75
C ASP A 557 34.92 10.72 -4.52
N ARG A 558 36.19 11.16 -4.65
CA ARG A 558 37.14 11.29 -3.54
C ARG A 558 36.98 12.58 -2.72
N SER A 559 35.96 13.39 -2.98
CA SER A 559 35.82 14.74 -2.40
C SER A 559 34.57 15.00 -1.53
N LYS A 560 33.59 14.08 -1.41
CA LYS A 560 32.35 14.32 -0.65
C LYS A 560 31.91 13.15 0.25
N CYS A 561 32.15 13.29 1.55
CA CYS A 561 31.42 12.71 2.69
C CYS A 561 30.88 11.26 2.62
N ILE A 562 31.66 10.27 2.17
CA ILE A 562 31.45 8.84 2.53
C ILE A 562 32.48 8.45 3.60
N ARG A 563 32.27 8.90 4.85
CA ARG A 563 33.16 8.54 5.98
C ARG A 563 32.55 8.66 7.38
N LEU A 564 31.28 8.30 7.53
CA LEU A 564 30.68 8.17 8.85
C LEU A 564 31.16 6.88 9.57
N TYR A 565 31.50 7.04 10.85
CA TYR A 565 31.78 5.98 11.83
C TYR A 565 32.99 5.05 11.63
N ARG A 566 34.13 5.56 11.14
CA ARG A 566 35.45 5.05 11.58
C ARG A 566 36.32 6.00 12.39
N SER A 567 36.01 7.32 12.43
CA SER A 567 36.76 8.26 13.29
C SER A 567 36.04 9.56 13.70
N VAL A 568 35.20 10.17 12.85
CA VAL A 568 34.89 11.62 13.00
C VAL A 568 33.69 11.97 13.88
N VAL A 569 32.64 11.14 13.92
CA VAL A 569 31.46 11.39 14.80
C VAL A 569 31.56 10.65 16.15
N ILE A 570 32.42 9.63 16.22
CA ILE A 570 32.70 8.91 17.48
C ILE A 570 33.51 9.80 18.44
N THR A 571 34.39 10.66 17.94
CA THR A 571 35.30 11.51 18.75
C THR A 571 34.66 12.74 19.40
N THR A 572 33.40 13.07 19.11
CA THR A 572 32.67 14.19 19.76
C THR A 572 31.43 13.77 20.54
N ILE A 573 30.97 12.52 20.42
CA ILE A 573 29.79 12.00 21.15
C ILE A 573 30.19 11.00 22.25
N ALA A 574 31.31 10.29 22.09
CA ALA A 574 31.88 9.52 23.19
C ALA A 574 32.82 10.41 24.03
N MET A 575 32.64 10.33 25.36
CA MET A 575 33.50 10.91 26.40
C MET A 575 33.39 12.43 26.61
N GLY A 576 32.57 12.80 27.60
CA GLY A 576 33.07 13.76 28.58
C GLY A 576 34.35 13.19 29.22
N THR A 577 35.38 14.03 29.36
CA THR A 577 36.80 13.72 29.62
C THR A 577 37.65 13.35 28.39
N ILE A 578 38.67 14.19 28.18
CA ILE A 578 39.74 14.02 27.18
C ILE A 578 40.67 12.90 27.64
N TRP A 579 40.83 11.84 26.85
CA TRP A 579 42.02 10.98 26.92
C TRP A 579 42.49 10.54 25.53
N ILE A 580 43.77 10.78 25.27
CA ILE A 580 44.51 10.37 24.08
C ILE A 580 44.99 8.92 24.28
N VAL A 581 44.89 8.09 23.25
CA VAL A 581 45.65 6.83 23.16
C VAL A 581 46.38 6.75 21.81
N LYS A 582 47.62 7.25 21.84
CA LYS A 582 48.83 6.79 21.10
C LYS A 582 48.99 5.25 21.26
N ASP A 583 49.61 4.40 20.43
CA ASP A 583 50.73 4.44 19.45
C ASP A 583 50.80 3.10 18.67
N GLU A 584 51.55 2.84 17.59
CA GLU A 584 52.27 3.60 16.54
C GLU A 584 52.48 2.64 15.30
N PHE A 585 53.39 2.95 14.36
CA PHE A 585 53.86 2.11 13.20
C PHE A 585 52.89 1.90 12.00
N ALA A 586 53.34 1.97 10.73
CA ALA A 586 54.66 2.36 10.20
C ALA A 586 54.51 3.01 8.80
N ALA A 587 55.41 3.93 8.47
CA ALA A 587 55.78 4.12 7.08
C ALA A 587 56.67 2.93 6.66
N LEU A 588 56.33 2.27 5.55
CA LEU A 588 57.18 1.27 4.93
C LEU A 588 57.10 1.46 3.42
N GLU A 589 58.25 1.77 2.83
CA GLU A 589 58.42 1.81 1.39
C GLU A 589 58.17 0.42 0.80
N PHE A 590 57.48 0.36 -0.33
CA PHE A 590 57.59 -0.76 -1.26
C PHE A 590 57.91 -0.22 -2.66
N LEU A 591 59.17 0.15 -2.84
CA LEU A 591 59.81 0.05 -4.15
C LEU A 591 60.29 -1.38 -4.31
N ALA A 592 59.56 -2.17 -5.10
CA ALA A 592 60.04 -3.43 -5.67
C ALA A 592 59.85 -3.33 -7.19
N ALA A 593 60.94 -3.54 -7.93
CA ALA A 593 61.02 -3.32 -9.36
C ALA A 593 60.84 -4.62 -10.16
N HIS A 594 60.68 -4.45 -11.49
CA HIS A 594 60.67 -5.48 -12.54
C HIS A 594 59.42 -6.40 -12.56
N ASP A 595 58.77 -6.67 -13.70
CA ASP A 595 59.23 -6.61 -15.10
C ASP A 595 58.31 -5.82 -16.07
N GLU A 596 58.92 -4.97 -16.89
CA GLU A 596 58.53 -4.63 -18.29
C GLU A 596 58.80 -5.87 -19.19
N PRO A 597 58.32 -6.02 -20.47
CA PRO A 597 58.29 -4.93 -21.46
C PRO A 597 57.24 -4.96 -22.60
N TRP A 598 57.29 -3.88 -23.42
CA TRP A 598 56.95 -3.75 -24.85
C TRP A 598 55.67 -2.97 -25.26
N LEU A 599 55.88 -1.64 -25.31
CA LEU A 599 55.89 -0.82 -26.54
C LEU A 599 54.59 -0.37 -27.26
N THR A 600 54.49 0.96 -27.42
CA THR A 600 53.96 1.73 -28.60
C THR A 600 52.48 1.59 -28.98
N ALA A 601 51.80 2.56 -29.61
CA ALA A 601 51.99 4.00 -29.93
C ALA A 601 50.59 4.50 -30.38
N LEU A 602 50.26 5.79 -30.53
CA LEU A 602 51.04 7.02 -30.74
C LEU A 602 50.20 8.21 -30.24
#